data_AF-A0A7X7PCY3-F1
#
_entry.id   AF-A0A7X7PCY3-F1
#
_cell.length_a   1.000
_cell.length_b   1.000
_cell.length_c   1.000
_cell.angle_alpha   90.00
_cell.angle_beta   90.00
_cell.angle_gamma   90.00
#
_symmetry.space_group_name_H-M   'P 1'
#
loop_
_entity.id
_entity.type
_entity.pdbx_description
1 polymer ?
#
loop_
_entity_poly.entity_id
_entity_poly.type
_entity_poly.pdbx_seq_one_letter_code
_entity_poly.pdbx_strand_id
1 'polypeptide(L)' 'MRWNGQTLDADDGALPGLERSGFIRSVTTPEFDGITFHEVLCKSALNKIPDGSGLPFSFTVNTFRGCTHACRYCFARPTH' A
#
# COMPACT_ATOMS: atom_id res chain seq x y z
N MET A 1 -9.31 -4.18 -1.90
CA MET A 1 -7.92 -3.68 -2.03
C MET A 1 -7.13 -4.04 -0.79
N ARG A 2 -5.83 -4.37 -0.91
CA ARG A 2 -4.96 -4.77 0.23
C ARG A 2 -5.04 -3.79 1.42
N TRP A 3 -5.24 -2.50 1.14
CA TRP A 3 -5.27 -1.42 2.13
C TRP A 3 -6.67 -1.05 2.64
N ASN A 4 -7.74 -1.69 2.14
CA ASN A 4 -9.12 -1.30 2.49
C ASN A 4 -9.44 -1.45 3.99
N GLY A 5 -8.67 -2.27 4.72
CA GLY A 5 -8.77 -2.42 6.18
C GLY A 5 -7.63 -1.75 6.95
N GLN A 6 -6.85 -0.88 6.30
CA GLN A 6 -5.72 -0.15 6.88
C GLN A 6 -5.97 1.36 6.72
N THR A 7 -7.07 1.83 7.28
CA THR A 7 -7.59 3.21 7.19
C THR A 7 -6.93 4.09 8.25
N LEU A 8 -6.73 5.40 8.00
CA LEU A 8 -5.90 6.29 8.86
C LEU A 8 -6.44 6.53 10.28
N ASP A 9 -7.59 5.97 10.62
CA ASP A 9 -8.40 6.22 11.80
C ASP A 9 -8.34 5.11 12.87
N ALA A 10 -7.53 4.05 12.72
CA ALA A 10 -7.25 3.17 13.86
C ALA A 10 -6.29 3.83 14.86
N ASP A 11 -6.45 3.54 16.15
CA ASP A 11 -5.78 4.26 17.24
C ASP A 11 -4.95 3.28 18.07
N ASP A 12 -3.68 3.11 17.68
CA ASP A 12 -2.76 2.22 18.39
C ASP A 12 -1.27 2.64 18.30
N GLY A 13 -0.99 3.86 17.82
CA GLY A 13 0.35 4.48 17.91
C GLY A 13 1.38 3.95 16.89
N ALA A 14 1.03 2.92 16.11
CA ALA A 14 1.60 2.66 14.80
C ALA A 14 0.57 2.96 13.70
N LEU A 15 0.98 2.97 12.43
CA LEU A 15 0.04 3.23 11.35
C LEU A 15 -1.06 2.15 11.36
N PRO A 16 -2.34 2.55 11.35
CA PRO A 16 -3.46 1.63 11.38
C PRO A 16 -3.35 0.46 10.40
N GLY A 17 -3.40 -0.75 10.94
CA GLY A 17 -3.35 -1.99 10.15
C GLY A 17 -1.93 -2.46 9.78
N LEU A 18 -0.88 -1.74 10.19
CA LEU A 18 0.50 -2.21 10.08
C LEU A 18 1.03 -2.93 11.32
N GLU A 19 0.35 -2.81 12.45
CA GLU A 19 0.77 -3.39 13.74
C GLU A 19 0.96 -4.91 13.69
N ARG A 20 0.22 -5.58 12.80
CA ARG A 20 0.27 -7.03 12.59
C ARG A 20 1.17 -7.48 11.43
N SER A 21 1.87 -6.56 10.78
CA SER A 21 2.47 -6.78 9.46
C SER A 21 3.99 -6.66 9.36
N GLY A 22 4.70 -6.62 10.50
CA GLY A 22 6.16 -6.53 10.50
C GLY A 22 6.68 -5.13 10.18
N PHE A 23 5.94 -4.08 10.53
CA PHE A 23 6.39 -2.70 10.41
C PHE A 23 7.71 -2.48 11.18
N ILE A 24 8.69 -1.88 10.53
CA ILE A 24 10.01 -1.60 11.09
C ILE A 24 10.14 -0.11 11.41
N ARG A 25 9.92 0.75 10.40
CA ARG A 25 10.06 2.20 10.55
C ARG A 25 9.41 2.96 9.41
N SER A 26 9.24 4.26 9.63
CA SER A 26 8.94 5.23 8.57
C SER A 26 10.17 6.06 8.27
N VAL A 27 10.37 6.39 6.99
CA VAL A 27 11.44 7.26 6.51
C VAL A 27 10.82 8.32 5.61
N THR A 28 11.15 9.58 5.86
CA THR A 28 10.92 10.67 4.92
C THR A 28 12.27 11.09 4.35
N THR A 29 12.30 11.46 3.08
CA THR A 29 13.53 11.89 2.40
C THR A 29 13.29 13.22 1.69
N PRO A 30 14.21 14.19 1.77
CA PRO A 30 14.01 15.51 1.17
C PRO A 30 13.75 15.48 -0.34
N GLU A 31 14.26 14.47 -1.04
CA GLU A 31 14.10 14.28 -2.48
C GLU A 31 12.66 13.89 -2.87
N PHE A 32 11.85 13.46 -1.90
CA PHE A 32 10.49 12.98 -2.10
C PHE A 32 9.52 13.71 -1.16
N ASP A 33 9.37 15.02 -1.39
CA ASP A 33 8.48 15.87 -0.58
C ASP A 33 7.03 15.35 -0.57
N GLY A 34 6.43 15.36 0.62
CA GLY A 34 5.07 14.84 0.84
C GLY A 34 4.93 13.31 0.75
N ILE A 35 6.02 12.54 0.60
CA ILE A 35 6.00 11.07 0.58
C ILE A 35 6.64 10.51 1.85
N THR A 36 5.95 9.55 2.47
CA THR A 36 6.49 8.76 3.59
C THR A 36 6.68 7.32 3.14
N PHE A 37 7.91 6.81 3.28
CA PHE A 37 8.22 5.41 3.04
C PHE A 37 8.03 4.61 4.32
N HIS A 38 7.37 3.46 4.22
CA HIS A 38 7.20 2.53 5.33
C HIS A 38 7.98 1.26 5.06
N GLU A 39 8.96 0.97 5.91
CA GLU A 39 9.68 -0.28 5.89
C GLU A 39 8.87 -1.34 6.61
N VAL A 40 8.51 -2.40 5.88
CA VAL A 40 7.63 -3.47 6.36
C VAL A 40 8.24 -4.81 6.00
N LEU A 41 8.56 -5.61 7.02
CA LEU A 41 8.98 -6.98 6.86
C LEU A 41 7.79 -7.84 6.45
N CYS A 42 7.80 -8.32 5.21
CA CYS A 42 6.73 -9.16 4.69
C CYS A 42 7.29 -10.47 4.13
N LYS A 43 6.45 -11.51 4.11
CA LYS A 43 6.81 -12.77 3.42
C LYS A 43 7.00 -12.56 1.92
N SER A 44 6.21 -11.68 1.31
CA SER A 44 6.32 -11.25 -0.08
C SER A 44 5.62 -9.91 -0.30
N ALA A 45 6.19 -9.07 -1.15
CA ALA A 45 5.54 -7.85 -1.65
C ALA A 45 4.53 -8.12 -2.77
N LEU A 46 4.64 -9.29 -3.42
CA LEU A 46 3.82 -9.68 -4.57
C LEU A 46 2.52 -10.36 -4.11
N ASN A 47 1.40 -9.93 -4.68
CA ASN A 47 0.11 -10.60 -4.54
C ASN A 47 -0.10 -11.51 -5.75
N LYS A 48 -0.30 -12.81 -5.53
CA LYS A 48 -0.70 -13.73 -6.59
C LYS A 48 -2.11 -13.36 -7.05
N ILE A 49 -2.33 -13.25 -8.35
CA ILE A 49 -3.67 -13.04 -8.88
C ILE A 49 -4.40 -14.39 -9.05
N PRO A 50 -5.73 -14.42 -8.98
CA PRO A 50 -6.49 -15.64 -9.24
C PRO A 50 -6.19 -16.20 -10.64
N ASP A 51 -6.07 -17.52 -10.71
CA ASP A 51 -6.00 -18.24 -11.98
C ASP A 51 -7.29 -17.98 -12.78
N GLY A 52 -7.18 -17.77 -14.10
CA GLY A 52 -8.32 -17.41 -14.94
C GLY A 52 -8.69 -15.92 -14.96
N SER A 53 -7.89 -15.04 -14.35
CA SER A 53 -8.09 -13.58 -14.42
C SER A 53 -7.97 -12.97 -15.82
N GLY A 54 -7.48 -13.72 -16.82
CA GLY A 54 -7.32 -13.26 -18.21
C GLY A 54 -6.19 -12.24 -18.41
N LEU A 55 -5.40 -11.95 -17.37
CA LEU A 55 -4.26 -11.04 -17.43
C LEU A 55 -2.99 -11.78 -17.87
N PRO A 56 -2.08 -11.12 -18.62
CA PRO A 56 -0.87 -11.76 -19.15
C PRO A 56 0.25 -11.96 -18.12
N PHE A 57 -0.05 -11.78 -16.83
CA PHE A 57 0.89 -11.89 -15.71
C PHE A 57 0.23 -12.64 -14.56
N SER A 58 1.00 -13.16 -13.59
CA SER A 58 0.46 -13.98 -12.47
C SER A 58 0.57 -13.31 -11.10
N PHE A 59 1.18 -12.13 -11.03
CA PHE A 59 1.40 -11.40 -9.78
C PHE A 59 1.18 -9.91 -9.97
N THR A 60 0.81 -9.23 -8.88
CA THR A 60 0.67 -7.77 -8.81
C THR A 60 1.42 -7.26 -7.59
N VAL A 61 1.72 -5.97 -7.59
CA VAL A 61 2.25 -5.26 -6.41
C VAL A 61 1.41 -4.00 -6.20
N ASN A 62 1.13 -3.68 -4.94
CA ASN A 62 0.51 -2.40 -4.57
C ASN A 62 1.35 -1.79 -3.45
N THR A 63 2.21 -0.83 -3.81
CA THR A 63 3.15 -0.15 -2.92
C THR A 63 2.59 1.13 -2.31
N PHE A 64 1.36 1.50 -2.68
CA PHE A 64 0.86 2.85 -2.45
C PHE A 64 -0.36 2.85 -1.53
N ARG A 65 -0.30 3.71 -0.50
CA ARG A 65 -1.42 4.16 0.31
C ARG A 65 -1.53 5.68 0.07
N GLY A 66 -2.59 6.10 -0.62
CA GLY A 66 -2.63 7.34 -1.37
C GLY A 66 -1.82 7.25 -2.69
N CYS A 67 -1.97 8.22 -3.59
CA CYS A 67 -1.16 8.31 -4.81
C CYS A 67 -0.93 9.78 -5.18
N THR A 68 0.32 10.16 -5.41
CA THR A 68 0.71 11.54 -5.76
C THR A 68 0.21 11.99 -7.13
N HIS A 69 -0.13 11.06 -8.03
CA HIS A 69 -0.61 11.38 -9.37
C HIS A 69 -2.03 11.97 -9.39
N ALA A 70 -2.86 11.67 -8.39
CA ALA A 70 -4.24 12.17 -8.28
C ALA A 70 -5.09 12.09 -9.58
N CYS A 71 -4.87 11.09 -10.43
CA CYS A 71 -5.54 11.00 -11.74
C CYS A 71 -7.06 10.95 -11.59
N ARG A 72 -7.77 11.81 -12.34
CA ARG A 72 -9.24 11.86 -12.35
C ARG A 72 -9.88 10.54 -12.78
N TYR A 73 -9.20 9.78 -13.64
CA TYR A 73 -9.66 8.50 -14.18
C TYR A 73 -9.16 7.28 -13.40
N CYS A 74 -8.48 7.46 -12.26
CA CYS A 74 -7.99 6.33 -11.49
C CYS A 74 -9.15 5.57 -10.84
N PHE A 75 -9.33 4.31 -11.25
CA PHE A 75 -10.33 3.41 -10.68
C PHE A 75 -10.18 3.26 -9.16
N ALA A 76 -8.94 3.18 -8.67
CA ALA A 76 -8.63 3.00 -7.27
C ALA A 76 -8.73 4.29 -6.43
N ARG A 77 -9.05 5.45 -7.03
CA ARG A 77 -9.09 6.77 -6.37
C ARG A 77 -9.90 6.81 -5.06
N PRO A 78 -11.07 6.15 -4.93
CA PRO A 78 -11.83 6.14 -3.66
C PRO A 78 -11.20 5.29 -2.56
N THR A 79 -10.20 4.46 -2.90
CA THR A 79 -9.67 3.39 -2.04
C THR A 79 -8.15 3.38 -1.93
N HIS A 80 -7.47 4.36 -2.51
CA HIS A 80 -6.03 4.53 -2.38
C HIS A 80 -5.69 4.97 -0.96
#